data_AF-W7WLG5-F1
#
_entry.id   AF-W7WLG5-F1
#
_cell.length_a   1.000
_cell.length_b   1.000
_cell.length_c   1.000
_cell.angle_alpha   90.00
_cell.angle_beta   90.00
_cell.angle_gamma   90.00
#
_symmetry.space_group_name_H-M   'P 1'
#
loop_
_entity.id
_entity.type
_entity.pdbx_description
1 polymer ?
#
loop_
_entity_poly.entity_id
_entity_poly.type
_entity_poly.pdbx_seq_one_letter_code
_entity_poly.pdbx_strand_id
1 'polypeptide(L)'
;MAETAACGVDYVKVGIAPGQHALLDALAMCGHAVVPVFVADHGIDGALLARAGALAFPALMLDTEDKARGSLFDIASEVQLQRFVTQVRRSGKLCGLAGALRFEHLARLQSIAPDFAGFRSAVCSGARTAALDPQRVRALREQLQCEDAAQAA
;
A
#
# COMPACT_ATOMS: atom_id res chain seq x y z
N MET A 1 -17.79 2.06 -8.97
CA MET A 1 -17.63 2.66 -7.63
C MET A 1 -18.87 2.43 -6.79
N ALA A 2 -20.05 2.89 -7.22
CA ALA A 2 -21.30 2.75 -6.47
C ALA A 2 -21.63 1.31 -6.05
N GLU A 3 -21.48 0.32 -6.95
CA GLU A 3 -21.71 -1.09 -6.62
C GLU A 3 -20.77 -1.62 -5.52
N THR A 4 -19.47 -1.33 -5.63
CA THR A 4 -18.49 -1.71 -4.61
C THR A 4 -18.75 -1.03 -3.27
N ALA A 5 -19.11 0.25 -3.29
CA ALA A 5 -19.46 1.00 -2.07
C ALA A 5 -20.76 0.49 -1.43
N ALA A 6 -21.73 0.06 -2.24
CA ALA A 6 -22.99 -0.53 -1.76
C ALA A 6 -22.79 -1.86 -1.01
N CYS A 7 -21.62 -2.51 -1.13
CA CYS A 7 -21.26 -3.66 -0.31
C CYS A 7 -20.95 -3.32 1.17
N GLY A 8 -21.03 -2.04 1.56
CA GLY A 8 -20.80 -1.62 2.95
C GLY A 8 -19.32 -1.64 3.36
N VAL A 9 -18.41 -1.48 2.40
CA VAL A 9 -16.97 -1.43 2.66
C VAL A 9 -16.55 -0.05 3.18
N ASP A 10 -15.60 -0.02 4.11
CA ASP A 10 -15.04 1.24 4.64
C ASP A 10 -14.16 1.98 3.62
N TYR A 11 -13.50 1.23 2.74
CA TYR A 11 -12.57 1.77 1.74
C TYR A 11 -12.75 1.09 0.39
N VAL A 12 -12.64 1.88 -0.69
CA VAL A 12 -12.51 1.36 -2.04
C VAL A 12 -11.13 1.66 -2.59
N LYS A 13 -10.33 0.62 -2.85
CA LYS A 13 -9.03 0.77 -3.49
C LYS A 13 -9.17 0.84 -5.01
N VAL A 14 -8.52 1.82 -5.64
CA VAL A 14 -8.51 1.96 -7.11
C VAL A 14 -7.07 2.11 -7.61
N GLY A 15 -6.69 1.26 -8.57
CA GLY A 15 -5.40 1.33 -9.23
C GLY A 15 -5.27 2.59 -10.09
N ILE A 16 -4.15 3.28 -9.96
CA ILE A 16 -3.84 4.51 -10.69
C ILE A 16 -2.57 4.27 -11.50
N ALA A 17 -2.73 4.28 -12.82
CA ALA A 17 -1.63 4.23 -13.78
C ALA A 17 -1.02 5.64 -13.97
N PRO A 18 0.23 5.74 -14.47
CA PRO A 18 0.87 7.01 -14.77
C PRO A 18 -0.01 7.93 -15.63
N GLY A 19 0.02 9.23 -15.34
CA GLY A 19 -0.74 10.24 -16.09
C GLY A 19 -2.25 10.33 -15.81
N GLN A 20 -2.84 9.45 -15.00
CA GLN A 20 -4.30 9.43 -14.72
C GLN A 20 -4.80 10.52 -13.75
N HIS A 21 -4.41 11.78 -13.96
CA HIS A 21 -4.79 12.92 -13.13
C HIS A 21 -6.30 13.14 -13.09
N ALA A 22 -6.98 13.07 -14.25
CA ALA A 22 -8.42 13.25 -14.34
C ALA A 22 -9.20 12.17 -13.57
N LEU A 23 -8.67 10.95 -13.52
CA LEU A 23 -9.27 9.88 -12.72
C LEU A 23 -9.16 10.19 -11.22
N LEU A 24 -8.01 10.64 -10.74
CA LEU A 24 -7.86 11.05 -9.34
C LEU A 24 -8.86 12.14 -8.96
N ASP A 25 -9.01 13.16 -9.81
CA ASP A 25 -9.95 14.25 -9.56
C ASP A 25 -11.39 13.74 -9.47
N ALA A 26 -11.78 12.86 -10.39
CA ALA A 26 -13.11 12.24 -10.36
C ALA A 26 -13.32 11.36 -9.11
N LEU A 27 -12.32 10.58 -8.70
CA LEU A 27 -12.37 9.74 -7.51
C LEU A 27 -12.48 10.56 -6.23
N ALA A 28 -11.78 11.68 -6.13
CA ALA A 28 -11.86 12.57 -4.96
C ALA A 28 -13.25 13.18 -4.79
N MET A 29 -14.00 13.34 -5.88
CA MET A 29 -15.36 13.91 -5.89
C MET A 29 -16.47 12.86 -5.84
N CYS A 30 -16.15 11.56 -5.82
CA CYS A 30 -17.16 10.50 -5.94
C CYS A 30 -17.99 10.25 -4.67
N GLY A 31 -17.69 10.94 -3.56
CA GLY A 31 -18.44 10.82 -2.31
C GLY A 31 -18.15 9.54 -1.50
N HIS A 32 -17.12 8.77 -1.86
CA HIS A 32 -16.71 7.56 -1.16
C HIS A 32 -15.27 7.65 -0.65
N ALA A 33 -14.95 6.89 0.40
CA ALA A 33 -13.60 6.78 0.93
C ALA A 33 -12.71 5.95 -0.01
N VAL A 34 -12.08 6.62 -0.98
CA VAL A 34 -11.23 5.98 -1.98
C VAL A 34 -9.77 5.97 -1.53
N VAL A 35 -9.08 4.85 -1.72
CA VAL A 35 -7.63 4.72 -1.54
C VAL A 35 -6.98 4.53 -2.92
N PRO A 36 -6.42 5.61 -3.52
CA PRO A 36 -5.59 5.50 -4.71
C PRO A 36 -4.40 4.56 -4.50
N VAL A 37 -4.23 3.60 -5.40
CA VAL A 37 -3.11 2.63 -5.40
C VAL A 37 -2.23 2.91 -6.61
N PHE A 38 -1.05 3.49 -6.37
CA PHE A 38 -0.07 3.75 -7.40
C PHE A 38 0.66 2.46 -7.79
N VAL A 39 0.83 2.24 -9.09
CA VAL A 39 1.55 1.09 -9.63
C VAL A 39 3.05 1.36 -9.64
N ALA A 40 3.78 0.72 -8.73
CA ALA A 40 5.22 0.92 -8.54
C ALA A 40 6.07 0.44 -9.73
N ASP A 41 5.54 -0.50 -10.52
CA ASP A 41 6.23 -1.15 -11.65
C ASP A 41 6.78 -0.20 -12.70
N HIS A 42 6.17 0.98 -12.84
CA HIS A 42 6.51 2.02 -13.81
C HIS A 42 7.22 3.22 -13.17
N GLY A 43 7.66 3.08 -11.92
CA GLY A 43 8.17 4.19 -11.12
C GLY A 43 7.04 4.99 -10.46
N ILE A 44 7.44 5.92 -9.57
CA ILE A 44 6.53 6.75 -8.79
C ILE A 44 6.42 8.11 -9.47
N ASP A 45 5.27 8.39 -10.09
CA ASP A 45 4.98 9.69 -10.69
C ASP A 45 4.78 10.75 -9.57
N GLY A 46 5.79 11.60 -9.39
CA GLY A 46 5.79 12.62 -8.35
C GLY A 46 4.72 13.70 -8.53
N ALA A 47 4.35 14.03 -9.77
CA ALA A 47 3.31 15.02 -10.05
C ALA A 47 1.92 14.45 -9.70
N LEU A 48 1.69 13.19 -10.09
CA LEU A 48 0.46 12.48 -9.78
C LEU A 48 0.31 12.24 -8.25
N LEU A 49 1.41 11.91 -7.57
CA LEU A 49 1.45 11.78 -6.12
C LEU A 49 1.17 13.11 -5.42
N ALA A 50 1.78 14.21 -5.88
CA ALA A 50 1.52 15.54 -5.34
C ALA A 50 0.05 15.95 -5.53
N ARG A 51 -0.54 15.66 -6.70
CA ARG A 51 -1.97 15.91 -6.95
C ARG A 51 -2.85 15.10 -6.00
N ALA A 52 -2.60 13.80 -5.86
CA ALA A 52 -3.35 12.96 -4.91
C ALA A 52 -3.22 13.46 -3.47
N GLY A 53 -2.03 13.94 -3.08
CA GLY A 53 -1.78 14.57 -1.78
C GLY A 53 -2.61 15.84 -1.54
N ALA A 54 -2.98 16.59 -2.58
CA ALA A 54 -3.83 17.77 -2.47
C ALA A 54 -5.34 17.46 -2.44
N LEU A 55 -5.74 16.23 -2.77
CA LEU A 55 -7.15 15.80 -2.82
C LEU A 55 -7.61 15.16 -1.50
N ALA A 56 -8.93 15.05 -1.32
CA ALA A 56 -9.56 14.56 -0.10
C ALA A 56 -9.60 13.03 0.00
N PHE A 57 -8.46 12.36 -0.19
CA PHE A 57 -8.33 10.93 0.04
C PHE A 57 -7.92 10.62 1.50
N PRO A 58 -8.48 9.58 2.14
CA PRO A 58 -8.06 9.15 3.48
C PRO A 58 -6.67 8.52 3.50
N ALA A 59 -6.28 7.85 2.42
CA ALA A 59 -5.02 7.13 2.33
C ALA A 59 -4.51 7.09 0.89
N LEU A 60 -3.20 6.94 0.71
CA LEU A 60 -2.55 6.62 -0.56
C LEU A 60 -1.72 5.36 -0.39
N MET A 61 -1.65 4.53 -1.43
CA MET A 61 -0.96 3.25 -1.37
C MET A 61 -0.04 3.05 -2.57
N LEU A 62 1.10 2.40 -2.35
CA LEU A 62 1.97 1.90 -3.41
C LEU A 62 1.90 0.37 -3.44
N ASP A 63 1.66 -0.22 -4.61
CA ASP A 63 1.63 -1.69 -4.82
C ASP A 63 2.30 -2.03 -6.15
N THR A 64 2.66 -3.30 -6.33
CA THR A 64 3.05 -3.82 -7.64
C THR A 64 1.81 -4.22 -8.44
N GLU A 65 1.91 -4.23 -9.76
CA GLU A 65 0.95 -4.86 -10.66
C GLU A 65 1.48 -6.22 -11.12
N ASP A 66 2.71 -6.24 -11.65
CA ASP A 66 3.35 -7.47 -12.12
C ASP A 66 3.85 -8.30 -10.93
N LYS A 67 3.17 -9.43 -10.70
CA LYS A 67 3.48 -10.33 -9.59
C LYS A 67 4.64 -11.29 -9.91
N ALA A 68 5.19 -11.24 -11.13
CA ALA A 68 6.38 -11.99 -11.54
C ALA A 68 7.67 -11.17 -11.44
N ARG A 69 7.59 -9.83 -11.39
CA ARG A 69 8.76 -8.92 -11.28
C ARG A 69 9.38 -8.83 -9.89
N GLY A 70 8.86 -9.60 -8.94
CA GLY A 70 9.34 -9.62 -7.56
C GLY A 70 8.49 -8.76 -6.63
N SER A 71 9.08 -8.41 -5.51
CA SER A 71 8.48 -7.56 -4.48
C SER A 71 8.68 -6.08 -4.76
N LEU A 72 7.94 -5.26 -4.02
CA LEU A 72 8.13 -3.83 -3.98
C LEU A 72 9.60 -3.44 -3.71
N PHE A 73 10.28 -4.19 -2.84
CA PHE A 73 11.68 -3.97 -2.49
C PHE A 73 12.68 -4.42 -3.58
N ASP A 74 12.24 -5.21 -4.55
CA ASP A 74 13.05 -5.62 -5.70
C ASP A 74 13.00 -4.56 -6.82
N ILE A 75 11.93 -3.75 -6.88
CA ILE A 75 11.70 -2.77 -7.95
C ILE A 75 11.83 -1.31 -7.50
N ALA A 76 11.78 -1.03 -6.20
CA ALA A 76 11.93 0.31 -5.62
C ALA A 76 12.96 0.30 -4.50
N SER A 77 13.89 1.25 -4.54
CA SER A 77 14.88 1.43 -3.48
C SER A 77 14.24 1.92 -2.19
N GLU A 78 14.87 1.63 -1.05
CA GLU A 78 14.41 2.11 0.27
C GLU A 78 14.28 3.63 0.32
N VAL A 79 15.21 4.35 -0.32
CA VAL A 79 15.15 5.82 -0.43
C VAL A 79 13.89 6.29 -1.17
N GLN A 80 13.48 5.60 -2.24
CA GLN A 80 12.23 5.92 -2.95
C GLN A 80 11.01 5.63 -2.08
N LEU A 81 11.01 4.51 -1.35
CA LEU A 81 9.91 4.13 -0.46
C LEU A 81 9.78 5.11 0.73
N GLN A 82 10.89 5.48 1.38
CA GLN A 82 10.90 6.48 2.44
C GLN A 82 10.41 7.84 1.95
N ARG A 83 10.82 8.26 0.75
CA ARG A 83 10.33 9.51 0.13
C ARG A 83 8.83 9.46 -0.13
N PHE A 84 8.33 8.35 -0.66
CA PHE A 84 6.90 8.13 -0.87
C PHE A 84 6.12 8.25 0.45
N VAL A 85 6.51 7.49 1.47
CA VAL A 85 5.85 7.50 2.79
C VAL A 85 5.88 8.90 3.40
N THR A 86 7.03 9.57 3.37
CA THR A 86 7.18 10.94 3.88
C THR A 86 6.26 11.92 3.15
N GLN A 87 6.18 11.85 1.82
CA GLN A 87 5.35 12.75 1.03
C GLN A 87 3.86 12.53 1.30
N VAL A 88 3.41 11.27 1.37
CA VAL A 88 2.01 10.94 1.69
C VAL A 88 1.64 11.44 3.08
N ARG A 89 2.46 11.14 4.10
CA ARG A 89 2.20 11.57 5.48
C ARG A 89 2.20 13.09 5.64
N ARG A 90 3.10 13.81 4.95
CA ARG A 90 3.10 15.29 4.93
C ARG A 90 1.81 15.88 4.34
N SER A 91 1.08 15.12 3.53
CA SER A 91 -0.23 15.52 3.00
C SER A 91 -1.41 15.22 3.95
N GLY A 92 -1.11 14.76 5.17
CA GLY A 92 -2.10 14.42 6.19
C GLY A 92 -2.86 13.11 5.92
N LYS A 93 -2.31 12.23 5.07
CA LYS A 93 -2.94 10.98 4.63
C LYS A 93 -2.22 9.78 5.22
N LEU A 94 -2.96 8.69 5.42
CA LEU A 94 -2.36 7.40 5.73
C LEU A 94 -1.60 6.87 4.51
N CYS A 95 -0.47 6.22 4.75
CA CYS A 95 0.38 5.66 3.71
C CYS A 95 0.41 4.12 3.78
N GLY A 96 0.09 3.48 2.66
CA GLY A 96 0.12 2.04 2.49
C GLY A 96 1.26 1.56 1.60
N LEU A 97 1.89 0.43 1.94
CA LEU A 97 2.82 -0.28 1.04
C LEU A 97 2.38 -1.74 0.83
N ALA A 98 2.42 -2.23 -0.40
CA ALA A 98 2.29 -3.66 -0.72
C ALA A 98 3.08 -4.00 -1.99
N GLY A 99 2.98 -5.25 -2.42
CA GLY A 99 3.67 -5.76 -3.60
C GLY A 99 4.60 -6.90 -3.23
N ALA A 100 4.07 -8.12 -3.30
CA ALA A 100 4.75 -9.38 -2.93
C ALA A 100 5.66 -9.28 -1.68
N LEU A 101 5.19 -8.58 -0.65
CA LEU A 101 5.89 -8.47 0.64
C LEU A 101 6.02 -9.85 1.30
N ARG A 102 7.13 -10.07 2.01
CA ARG A 102 7.55 -11.32 2.64
C ARG A 102 8.03 -11.04 4.06
N PHE A 103 8.17 -12.10 4.86
CA PHE A 103 8.63 -12.01 6.25
C PHE A 103 10.04 -11.39 6.36
N GLU A 104 10.93 -11.70 5.42
CA GLU A 104 12.27 -11.11 5.34
C GLU A 104 12.27 -9.59 5.11
N HIS A 105 11.13 -9.00 4.72
CA HIS A 105 11.01 -7.55 4.50
C HIS A 105 10.53 -6.78 5.73
N LEU A 106 10.16 -7.44 6.83
CA LEU A 106 9.48 -6.79 7.96
C LEU A 106 10.35 -5.72 8.62
N ALA A 107 11.61 -6.02 8.94
CA ALA A 107 12.54 -5.04 9.50
C ALA A 107 12.71 -3.80 8.60
N ARG A 108 12.78 -3.99 7.28
CA ARG A 108 12.87 -2.89 6.30
C ARG A 108 11.57 -2.09 6.26
N LEU A 109 10.42 -2.77 6.32
CA LEU A 109 9.09 -2.15 6.32
C LEU A 109 8.87 -1.29 7.56
N GLN A 110 9.27 -1.75 8.75
CA GLN A 110 9.19 -0.97 9.99
C GLN A 110 10.11 0.24 9.98
N SER A 111 11.35 0.08 9.48
CA SER A 111 12.27 1.21 9.29
C SER A 111 11.67 2.30 8.39
N ILE A 112 10.90 1.90 7.37
CA ILE A 112 10.17 2.83 6.48
C ILE A 112 8.91 3.40 7.14
N ALA A 113 8.32 2.68 8.10
CA ALA A 113 7.15 3.06 8.90
C ALA A 113 5.94 3.57 8.08
N PRO A 114 5.40 2.77 7.12
CA PRO A 114 4.10 3.05 6.55
C PRO A 114 2.99 2.86 7.60
N ASP A 115 1.87 3.57 7.45
CA ASP A 115 0.73 3.44 8.38
C ASP A 115 0.01 2.09 8.24
N PHE A 116 0.09 1.45 7.07
CA PHE A 116 -0.40 0.09 6.85
C PHE A 116 0.37 -0.64 5.75
N ALA A 117 0.26 -1.96 5.72
CA ALA A 117 0.89 -2.79 4.70
C ALA A 117 0.03 -3.97 4.24
N GLY A 118 0.15 -4.32 2.96
CA GLY A 118 -0.63 -5.38 2.33
C GLY A 118 0.18 -6.65 2.09
N PHE A 119 -0.26 -7.77 2.67
CA PHE A 119 0.32 -9.09 2.47
C PHE A 119 -0.70 -10.03 1.85
N ARG A 120 -0.29 -10.79 0.83
CA ARG A 120 -1.10 -11.87 0.26
C ARG A 120 -0.34 -13.18 0.18
N SER A 121 0.64 -13.26 -0.72
CA SER A 121 1.42 -14.49 -0.94
C SER A 121 2.13 -14.99 0.32
N ALA A 122 2.68 -14.09 1.14
CA ALA A 122 3.36 -14.45 2.39
C ALA A 122 2.46 -15.22 3.37
N VAL A 123 1.15 -14.95 3.36
CA VAL A 123 0.17 -15.50 4.31
C VAL A 123 -0.76 -16.54 3.68
N CYS A 124 -0.48 -17.00 2.46
CA CYS A 124 -1.20 -18.12 1.84
C CYS A 124 -0.58 -19.47 2.19
N SER A 125 -1.37 -20.53 2.15
CA SER A 125 -0.91 -21.93 2.22
C SER A 125 -0.32 -22.40 0.87
N GLY A 126 0.61 -21.62 0.30
CA GLY A 126 1.21 -21.88 -1.02
C GLY A 126 1.02 -20.70 -1.98
N ALA A 127 0.40 -20.95 -3.14
CA ALA A 127 0.21 -19.94 -4.18
C ALA A 127 -0.64 -18.74 -3.69
N ARG A 128 -0.45 -17.57 -4.30
CA ARG A 128 -1.19 -16.33 -3.96
C ARG A 128 -2.72 -16.48 -4.06
N THR A 129 -3.20 -17.38 -4.92
CA THR A 129 -4.63 -17.68 -5.12
C THR A 129 -5.20 -18.63 -4.08
N ALA A 130 -4.36 -19.33 -3.31
CA ALA A 130 -4.79 -20.25 -2.27
C ALA A 130 -5.42 -19.53 -1.07
N ALA A 131 -6.02 -20.32 -0.18
CA ALA A 131 -6.57 -19.82 1.07
C ALA A 131 -5.48 -19.13 1.92
N LEU A 132 -5.92 -18.18 2.75
CA LEU A 132 -5.08 -17.66 3.81
C LEU A 132 -4.80 -18.78 4.82
N ASP A 133 -3.57 -18.88 5.27
CA ASP A 133 -3.15 -19.76 6.35
C ASP A 133 -3.23 -18.98 7.68
N PRO A 134 -4.16 -19.34 8.59
CA PRO A 134 -4.32 -18.63 9.85
C PRO A 134 -3.05 -18.62 10.71
N GLN A 135 -2.20 -19.65 10.63
CA GLN A 135 -0.94 -19.69 11.38
C GLN A 135 0.05 -18.66 10.84
N ARG A 136 0.16 -18.53 9.51
CA ARG A 136 0.99 -17.50 8.88
C ARG A 136 0.50 -16.09 9.17
N VAL A 137 -0.81 -15.87 9.18
CA VAL A 137 -1.38 -14.56 9.56
C VAL A 137 -1.03 -14.20 11.00
N ARG A 138 -1.13 -15.16 11.94
CA ARG A 138 -0.74 -14.96 13.35
C ARG A 138 0.76 -14.65 13.48
N ALA A 139 1.60 -15.43 12.82
CA ALA A 139 3.05 -15.23 12.83
C ALA A 139 3.44 -13.85 12.26
N LEU A 140 2.79 -13.40 11.19
CA LEU A 140 3.01 -12.06 10.63
C LEU A 140 2.67 -10.97 11.65
N ARG A 141 1.51 -11.08 12.31
CA ARG A 141 1.08 -10.11 13.34
C ARG A 141 2.07 -10.07 14.51
N GLU A 142 2.50 -11.22 14.99
CA GLU A 142 3.43 -11.33 16.12
C GLU A 142 4.78 -10.67 15.82
N GLN A 143 5.33 -10.87 14.61
CA GLN A 143 6.59 -10.24 14.22
C GLN A 143 6.46 -8.71 14.10
N LEU A 144 5.35 -8.23 13.52
CA LEU A 144 5.07 -6.80 13.45
C LEU A 144 5.00 -6.15 14.85
N GLN A 145 4.40 -6.84 15.83
CA GLN A 145 4.26 -6.33 17.21
C GLN A 145 5.54 -6.43 18.05
N CYS A 146 6.36 -7.46 17.82
CA CYS A 146 7.58 -7.69 18.60
C CYS A 146 8.64 -6.62 18.33
N GLU A 147 8.75 -6.17 17.08
CA GLU A 147 9.72 -5.16 16.68
C GLU A 147 9.27 -3.73 17.04
N ASP A 148 7.95 -3.44 17.05
CA ASP A 148 7.40 -2.19 17.60
C ASP A 148 7.79 -2.00 19.08
N ALA A 149 7.75 -3.09 19.87
CA ALA A 149 8.14 -3.07 21.28
C ALA A 149 9.66 -2.85 21.47
N ALA A 150 10.48 -3.30 20.51
CA ALA A 150 11.92 -3.11 20.53
C ALA A 150 12.38 -1.70 20.07
N GLN A 151 11.56 -1.00 19.28
CA GLN A 151 11.82 0.39 18.84
C GLN A 151 11.27 1.45 19.81
N ALA A 152 10.37 1.06 20.72
CA ALA A 152 9.84 1.91 21.78
C ALA A 152 10.64 1.85 23.10
N ALA A 153 11.67 0.99 23.17
CA ALA A 153 12.58 0.81 24.31
C ALA A 153 13.92 1.53 24.07
#